data_AF-A0A9P0L5P8-F1
#
_entry.id   AF-A0A9P0L5P8-F1
#
_cell.length_a   1.000
_cell.length_b   1.000
_cell.length_c   1.000
_cell.angle_alpha   90.00
_cell.angle_beta   90.00
_cell.angle_gamma   90.00
#
_symmetry.space_group_name_H-M   'P 1'
#
loop_
_entity.id
_entity.type
_entity.pdbx_description
1 polymer ?
#
loop_
_entity_poly.entity_id
_entity_poly.type
_entity_poly.pdbx_seq_one_letter_code
_entity_poly.pdbx_strand_id
1 'polypeptide(L)'
;QNQQLELDLLLERVNEITKQADERNRQKIKDQSDKVAAEWNSLVSNLEGRRDALTGLAQVWETFEARWQHFESSVSGIEERSKHLDYVVRNKEHVISTQNTIEELQSEANSLKASQNEVNQLSNTVLMFLRECSNTSATALSDKLELLNKSYER
;
A
#
# COMPACT_ATOMS: atom_id res chain seq x y z
N GLN A 1 26.23 7.64 1.98
CA GLN A 1 27.40 7.89 2.86
C GLN A 1 28.54 8.59 2.14
N ASN A 2 28.89 8.22 0.90
CA ASN A 2 30.02 8.84 0.19
C ASN A 2 29.83 10.36 -0.12
N GLN A 3 28.64 10.76 -0.56
CA GLN A 3 28.38 12.15 -0.99
C GLN A 3 28.27 13.17 0.17
N GLN A 4 27.84 12.75 1.36
CA GLN A 4 27.85 13.62 2.55
C GLN A 4 29.31 13.93 2.96
N LEU A 5 30.18 12.92 2.92
CA LEU A 5 31.61 13.09 3.17
C LEU A 5 32.25 14.05 2.15
N GLU A 6 31.90 13.93 0.87
CA GLU A 6 32.37 14.84 -0.18
C GLU A 6 31.91 16.29 0.06
N LEU A 7 30.67 16.50 0.54
CA LEU A 7 30.18 17.82 0.91
C LEU A 7 30.92 18.39 2.13
N ASP A 8 31.14 17.58 3.16
CA ASP A 8 31.85 18.01 4.37
C ASP A 8 33.29 18.43 4.03
N LEU A 9 33.98 17.65 3.18
CA LEU A 9 35.31 17.99 2.65
C LEU A 9 35.31 19.25 1.79
N LEU A 10 34.25 19.47 1.00
CA LEU A 10 34.08 20.68 0.19
C LEU A 10 33.91 21.90 1.10
N LEU A 11 33.09 21.80 2.15
CA LEU A 11 32.86 22.86 3.13
C LEU A 11 34.13 23.17 3.93
N GLU A 12 34.91 22.15 4.29
CA GLU A 12 36.22 22.32 4.93
C GLU A 12 37.18 23.11 4.04
N ARG A 13 37.30 22.72 2.76
CA ARG A 13 38.13 23.44 1.78
C ARG A 13 37.64 24.87 1.51
N VAL A 14 36.33 25.07 1.44
CA VAL A 14 35.73 26.41 1.33
C VAL A 14 36.17 27.30 2.49
N ASN A 15 36.13 26.78 3.72
CA ASN A 15 36.58 27.50 4.90
C ASN A 15 38.08 27.84 4.87
N GLU A 16 38.91 26.95 4.33
CA GLU A 16 40.35 27.20 4.16
C GLU A 16 40.65 28.29 3.13
N ILE A 17 40.02 28.22 1.95
CA ILE A 17 40.24 29.17 0.85
C ILE A 17 39.67 30.55 1.20
N THR A 18 38.53 30.60 1.89
CA THR A 18 37.88 31.85 2.34
C THR A 18 38.81 32.67 3.24
N LYS A 19 39.67 32.02 4.05
CA LYS A 19 40.66 32.71 4.92
C LYS A 19 41.75 33.44 4.13
N GLN A 20 42.01 33.03 2.88
CA GLN A 20 43.08 33.58 2.04
C GLN A 20 42.54 34.48 0.91
N ALA A 21 41.23 34.51 0.69
CA ALA A 21 40.60 35.25 -0.38
C ALA A 21 40.34 36.73 -0.05
N ASP A 22 40.40 37.59 -1.07
CA ASP A 22 39.89 38.96 -0.97
C ASP A 22 38.36 38.98 -0.79
N GLU A 23 37.82 40.14 -0.41
CA GLU A 23 36.40 40.28 -0.08
C GLU A 23 35.45 39.84 -1.21
N ARG A 24 35.79 40.17 -2.46
CA ARG A 24 34.97 39.83 -3.62
C ARG A 24 34.96 38.32 -3.87
N ASN A 25 36.12 37.68 -3.73
CA ASN A 25 36.26 36.24 -3.90
C ASN A 25 35.65 35.47 -2.72
N ARG A 26 35.75 35.98 -1.48
CA ARG A 26 35.05 35.42 -0.33
C ARG A 26 33.54 35.39 -0.54
N GLN A 27 32.95 36.50 -0.99
CA GLN A 27 31.52 36.55 -1.24
C GLN A 27 31.09 35.52 -2.30
N LYS A 28 31.82 35.43 -3.42
CA LYS A 28 31.53 34.44 -4.47
C LYS A 28 31.64 32.99 -3.98
N ILE A 29 32.70 32.67 -3.23
CA ILE A 29 32.92 31.34 -2.68
C ILE A 29 31.80 30.97 -1.71
N LYS A 30 31.41 31.92 -0.84
CA LYS A 30 30.30 31.75 0.08
C LYS A 30 28.98 31.50 -0.66
N ASP A 31 28.64 32.33 -1.63
CA ASP A 31 27.40 32.20 -2.41
C ASP A 31 27.30 30.83 -3.11
N GLN A 32 28.40 30.38 -3.71
CA GLN A 32 28.46 29.06 -4.37
C GLN A 32 28.36 27.91 -3.39
N SER A 33 29.06 27.99 -2.25
CA SER A 33 29.02 26.98 -1.20
C SER A 33 27.62 26.87 -0.59
N ASP A 34 27.00 28.00 -0.27
CA ASP A 34 25.66 28.06 0.30
C ASP A 34 24.64 27.47 -0.69
N LYS A 35 24.79 27.74 -1.99
CA LYS A 35 23.96 27.14 -3.04
C LYS A 35 24.11 25.62 -3.11
N VAL A 36 25.34 25.10 -3.12
CA VAL A 36 25.60 23.65 -3.15
C VAL A 36 25.03 22.96 -1.92
N ALA A 37 25.23 23.54 -0.74
CA ALA A 37 24.67 23.00 0.51
C ALA A 37 23.13 23.00 0.50
N ALA A 38 22.50 24.07 -0.02
CA ALA A 38 21.04 24.14 -0.15
C ALA A 38 20.49 23.10 -1.13
N GLU A 39 21.13 22.93 -2.29
CA GLU A 39 20.76 21.91 -3.29
C GLU A 39 20.89 20.50 -2.72
N TRP A 40 21.99 20.22 -2.00
CA TRP A 40 22.19 18.93 -1.33
C TRP A 40 21.10 18.65 -0.29
N ASN A 41 20.83 19.59 0.60
CA ASN A 41 19.80 19.42 1.64
C ASN A 41 18.41 19.22 1.02
N SER A 42 18.09 19.95 -0.05
CA SER A 42 16.84 19.78 -0.78
C SER A 42 16.72 18.38 -1.40
N LEU A 43 17.81 17.90 -2.01
CA LEU A 43 17.86 16.56 -2.61
C LEU A 43 17.69 15.46 -1.55
N VAL A 44 18.42 15.55 -0.45
CA VAL A 44 18.32 14.59 0.67
C VAL A 44 16.90 14.57 1.22
N SER A 45 16.33 15.73 1.53
CA SER A 45 14.96 15.83 2.04
C SER A 45 13.93 15.25 1.06
N ASN A 46 14.07 15.48 -0.24
CA ASN A 46 13.19 14.90 -1.26
C ASN A 46 13.32 13.37 -1.30
N LEU A 47 14.54 12.83 -1.26
CA LEU A 47 14.78 11.39 -1.28
C LEU A 47 14.24 10.70 -0.02
N GLU A 48 14.41 11.31 1.15
CA GLU A 48 13.84 10.80 2.40
C GLU A 48 12.31 10.80 2.34
N GLY A 49 11.69 11.89 1.88
CA GLY A 49 10.23 11.95 1.71
C GLY A 49 9.71 10.88 0.74
N ARG A 50 10.42 10.62 -0.36
CA ARG A 50 10.07 9.54 -1.30
C ARG A 50 10.23 8.15 -0.68
N ARG A 51 11.31 7.92 0.07
CA ARG A 51 11.54 6.66 0.80
C ARG A 51 10.39 6.41 1.78
N ASP A 52 10.03 7.41 2.57
CA ASP A 52 8.99 7.30 3.59
C ASP A 52 7.62 7.04 2.95
N ALA A 53 7.30 7.71 1.85
CA ALA A 53 6.08 7.45 1.07
C ALA A 53 6.03 6.01 0.51
N LEU A 54 7.14 5.53 -0.07
CA LEU A 54 7.24 4.16 -0.58
C LEU A 54 7.14 3.11 0.54
N THR A 55 7.71 3.41 1.71
CA THR A 55 7.63 2.54 2.88
C THR A 55 6.19 2.45 3.41
N GLY A 56 5.50 3.59 3.51
CA GLY A 56 4.09 3.63 3.87
C GLY A 56 3.20 2.87 2.88
N LEU A 57 3.48 3.01 1.58
CA LEU A 57 2.77 2.26 0.54
C LEU A 57 2.99 0.75 0.68
N ALA A 58 4.23 0.30 0.90
CA ALA A 58 4.54 -1.11 1.07
C ALA A 58 3.75 -1.72 2.23
N GLN A 59 3.66 -1.01 3.35
CA GLN A 59 2.86 -1.45 4.51
C GLN A 59 1.36 -1.54 4.21
N VAL A 60 0.81 -0.56 3.48
CA VAL A 60 -0.60 -0.60 3.04
C VAL A 60 -0.83 -1.78 2.09
N TRP A 61 0.12 -2.03 1.17
CA TRP A 61 0.04 -3.14 0.23
C TRP A 61 0.05 -4.51 0.94
N GLU A 62 0.97 -4.71 1.89
CA GLU A 62 1.03 -5.94 2.70
C GLU A 62 -0.27 -6.16 3.49
N THR A 63 -0.80 -5.09 4.10
CA THR A 63 -2.06 -5.16 4.83
C THR A 63 -3.22 -5.50 3.89
N PHE A 64 -3.27 -4.84 2.72
CA PHE A 64 -4.26 -5.11 1.69
C PHE A 64 -4.23 -6.59 1.24
N GLU A 65 -3.05 -7.11 0.92
CA GLU A 65 -2.89 -8.49 0.44
C GLU A 65 -3.34 -9.51 1.49
N ALA A 66 -2.96 -9.31 2.76
CA ALA A 66 -3.39 -10.19 3.84
C ALA A 66 -4.92 -10.18 4.03
N ARG A 67 -5.55 -8.99 4.02
CA ARG A 67 -7.00 -8.84 4.14
C ARG A 67 -7.74 -9.41 2.93
N TRP A 68 -7.21 -9.20 1.73
CA TRP A 68 -7.72 -9.74 0.49
C TRP A 68 -7.76 -11.27 0.53
N GLN A 69 -6.63 -11.91 0.84
CA GLN A 69 -6.53 -13.37 0.88
C GLN A 69 -7.46 -13.99 1.93
N HIS A 70 -7.55 -13.37 3.11
CA HIS A 70 -8.47 -13.82 4.15
C HIS A 70 -9.93 -13.72 3.69
N PHE A 71 -10.33 -12.61 3.08
CA PHE A 71 -11.67 -12.40 2.55
C PHE A 71 -11.99 -13.40 1.43
N GLU A 72 -11.10 -13.55 0.44
CA GLU A 72 -11.23 -14.51 -0.66
C GLU A 72 -11.38 -15.96 -0.17
N SER A 73 -10.56 -16.37 0.81
CA SER A 73 -10.67 -17.69 1.43
C SER A 73 -11.99 -17.90 2.15
N SER A 74 -12.50 -16.86 2.82
CA SER A 74 -13.77 -16.93 3.57
C SER A 74 -14.95 -17.06 2.63
N VAL A 75 -14.99 -16.25 1.56
CA VAL A 75 -16.02 -16.34 0.50
C VAL A 75 -15.99 -17.72 -0.14
N SER A 76 -14.82 -18.20 -0.54
CA SER A 76 -14.66 -19.54 -1.14
C SER A 76 -15.12 -20.65 -0.20
N GLY A 77 -14.85 -20.53 1.10
CA GLY A 77 -15.26 -21.52 2.10
C GLY A 77 -16.78 -21.54 2.36
N ILE A 78 -17.45 -20.39 2.27
CA ILE A 78 -18.92 -20.31 2.32
C ILE A 78 -19.52 -20.89 1.05
N GLU A 79 -19.02 -20.49 -0.13
CA GLU A 79 -19.49 -21.03 -1.42
C GLU A 79 -19.38 -22.55 -1.46
N GLU A 80 -18.25 -23.10 -1.01
CA GLU A 80 -18.04 -24.54 -1.03
C GLU A 80 -18.98 -25.29 -0.09
N ARG A 81 -19.18 -24.80 1.14
CA ARG A 81 -20.16 -25.40 2.06
C ARG A 81 -21.59 -25.31 1.54
N SER A 82 -21.94 -24.20 0.88
CA SER A 82 -23.26 -24.01 0.27
C SER A 82 -23.54 -25.07 -0.82
N LYS A 83 -22.55 -25.40 -1.65
CA LYS A 83 -22.69 -26.47 -2.67
C LYS A 83 -22.96 -27.86 -2.09
N HIS A 84 -22.55 -28.11 -0.85
CA HIS A 84 -22.71 -29.39 -0.16
C HIS A 84 -24.04 -29.52 0.59
N LEU A 85 -24.90 -28.49 0.55
CA LEU A 85 -26.22 -28.57 1.16
C LEU A 85 -27.09 -29.61 0.44
N ASP A 86 -27.61 -30.56 1.22
CA ASP A 86 -28.54 -31.56 0.72
C ASP A 86 -29.98 -31.03 0.80
N TYR A 87 -30.55 -30.72 -0.37
CA TYR A 87 -31.91 -30.24 -0.52
C TYR A 87 -32.95 -31.37 -0.58
N VAL A 88 -32.54 -32.64 -0.56
CA VAL A 88 -33.47 -33.78 -0.58
C VAL A 88 -34.10 -33.95 0.79
N VAL A 89 -35.41 -33.69 0.87
CA VAL A 89 -36.18 -33.83 2.10
C VAL A 89 -36.38 -35.30 2.45
N ARG A 90 -35.76 -35.76 3.54
CA ARG A 90 -35.91 -37.15 4.04
C ARG A 90 -36.85 -37.25 5.24
N ASN A 91 -36.71 -36.33 6.20
CA ASN A 91 -37.54 -36.28 7.39
C ASN A 91 -37.51 -34.86 7.99
N LYS A 92 -38.36 -34.62 9.00
CA LYS A 92 -38.48 -33.31 9.67
C LYS A 92 -37.16 -32.84 10.30
N GLU A 93 -36.40 -33.74 10.92
CA GLU A 93 -35.14 -33.41 11.59
C GLU A 93 -34.07 -32.96 10.59
N HIS A 94 -33.99 -33.63 9.43
CA HIS A 94 -33.12 -33.26 8.33
C HIS A 94 -33.43 -31.86 7.82
N VAL A 95 -34.71 -31.52 7.64
CA VAL A 95 -35.10 -30.16 7.22
C VAL A 95 -34.68 -29.11 8.24
N ILE A 96 -34.90 -29.36 9.53
CA ILE A 96 -34.48 -28.43 10.60
C ILE A 96 -32.95 -28.28 10.61
N SER A 97 -32.20 -29.36 10.45
CA SER A 97 -30.74 -29.31 10.38
C SER A 97 -30.25 -28.52 9.18
N THR A 98 -30.80 -28.76 7.99
CA THR A 98 -30.45 -28.02 6.77
C THR A 98 -30.79 -26.54 6.92
N GLN A 99 -31.93 -26.21 7.52
CA GLN A 99 -32.30 -24.83 7.82
C GLN A 99 -31.26 -24.14 8.72
N ASN A 100 -30.87 -24.77 9.83
CA ASN A 100 -29.87 -24.21 10.74
C ASN A 100 -28.54 -23.96 10.04
N THR A 101 -28.07 -24.91 9.20
CA THR A 101 -26.84 -24.72 8.43
C THR A 101 -26.95 -23.55 7.45
N ILE A 102 -28.10 -23.36 6.80
CA ILE A 102 -28.33 -22.20 5.93
C ILE A 102 -28.30 -20.89 6.73
N GLU A 103 -28.93 -20.84 7.91
CA GLU A 103 -28.92 -19.66 8.78
C GLU A 103 -27.50 -19.32 9.28
N GLU A 104 -26.70 -20.34 9.62
CA GLU A 104 -25.30 -20.19 9.98
C GLU A 104 -24.47 -19.62 8.81
N LEU A 105 -24.60 -20.18 7.61
CA LEU A 105 -23.92 -19.69 6.41
C LEU A 105 -24.31 -18.24 6.07
N GLN A 106 -25.60 -17.90 6.22
CA GLN A 106 -26.07 -16.52 6.03
C GLN A 106 -25.48 -15.56 7.06
N SER A 107 -25.43 -15.96 8.34
CA SER A 107 -24.83 -15.15 9.40
C SER A 107 -23.35 -14.91 9.12
N GLU A 108 -22.61 -15.95 8.71
CA GLU A 108 -21.20 -15.86 8.36
C GLU A 108 -20.98 -14.95 7.15
N ALA A 109 -21.76 -15.10 6.06
CA ALA A 109 -21.67 -14.23 4.89
C ALA A 109 -21.94 -12.76 5.23
N ASN A 110 -22.92 -12.49 6.09
CA ASN A 110 -23.23 -11.14 6.57
C ASN A 110 -22.06 -10.53 7.38
N SER A 111 -21.35 -11.35 8.16
CA SER A 111 -20.19 -10.90 8.94
C SER A 111 -19.02 -10.44 8.05
N LEU A 112 -18.90 -10.99 6.83
CA LEU A 112 -17.84 -10.63 5.89
C LEU A 112 -17.99 -9.23 5.28
N LYS A 113 -19.15 -8.57 5.42
CA LYS A 113 -19.38 -7.22 4.88
C LYS A 113 -18.39 -6.19 5.41
N ALA A 114 -17.99 -6.31 6.67
CA ALA A 114 -16.95 -5.46 7.26
C ALA A 114 -15.58 -5.69 6.59
N SER A 115 -15.22 -6.96 6.37
CA SER A 115 -13.98 -7.35 5.69
C SER A 115 -13.97 -6.88 4.23
N GLN A 116 -15.09 -6.99 3.52
CA GLN A 116 -15.24 -6.50 2.15
C GLN A 116 -14.98 -4.98 2.08
N ASN A 117 -15.57 -4.21 3.00
CA ASN A 117 -15.37 -2.77 3.07
C ASN A 117 -13.92 -2.40 3.34
N GLU A 118 -13.25 -3.09 4.26
CA GLU A 118 -11.84 -2.88 4.59
C GLU A 118 -10.94 -3.15 3.37
N VAL A 119 -11.17 -4.28 2.67
CA VAL A 119 -10.45 -4.63 1.43
C VAL A 119 -10.63 -3.55 0.36
N ASN A 120 -11.86 -3.09 0.14
CA ASN A 120 -12.16 -2.05 -0.83
C ASN A 120 -11.47 -0.71 -0.47
N GLN A 121 -11.48 -0.32 0.81
CA GLN A 121 -10.81 0.90 1.28
C GLN A 121 -9.29 0.84 1.06
N LEU A 122 -8.64 -0.25 1.46
CA LEU A 122 -7.20 -0.44 1.28
C LEU A 122 -6.82 -0.47 -0.20
N SER A 123 -7.64 -1.12 -1.02
CA SER A 123 -7.42 -1.21 -2.46
C SER A 123 -7.42 0.14 -3.17
N ASN A 124 -8.21 1.11 -2.70
CA ASN A 124 -8.26 2.45 -3.31
C ASN A 124 -6.91 3.16 -3.22
N THR A 125 -6.25 3.09 -2.06
CA THR A 125 -4.92 3.69 -1.86
C THR A 125 -3.89 3.03 -2.77
N VAL A 126 -3.93 1.71 -2.87
CA VAL A 126 -3.07 0.92 -3.74
C VAL A 126 -3.29 1.27 -5.22
N LEU A 127 -4.55 1.32 -5.66
CA LEU A 127 -4.93 1.64 -7.03
C LEU A 127 -4.55 3.07 -7.44
N MET A 128 -4.70 4.04 -6.53
CA MET A 128 -4.25 5.41 -6.80
C MET A 128 -2.76 5.44 -7.15
N PHE A 129 -1.93 4.76 -6.36
CA PHE A 129 -0.50 4.70 -6.65
C PHE A 129 -0.20 3.95 -7.95
N LEU A 130 -0.84 2.79 -8.17
CA LEU A 130 -0.62 2.02 -9.39
C LEU A 130 -1.00 2.80 -10.64
N ARG A 131 -2.04 3.64 -10.61
CA ARG A 131 -2.42 4.46 -11.78
C ARG A 131 -1.32 5.43 -12.20
N GLU A 132 -0.60 5.99 -11.23
CA GLU A 132 0.51 6.91 -11.49
C GLU A 132 1.77 6.18 -12.01
N CYS A 133 2.01 4.94 -11.58
CA CYS A 133 3.24 4.21 -11.92
C CYS A 133 3.09 3.15 -13.04
N SER A 134 1.92 2.50 -13.13
CA SER A 134 1.59 1.43 -14.07
C SER A 134 0.07 1.24 -14.21
N ASN A 135 -0.52 1.91 -15.21
CA ASN A 135 -1.95 1.79 -15.47
C ASN A 135 -2.38 0.33 -15.76
N THR A 136 -1.55 -0.46 -16.44
CA THR A 136 -1.81 -1.89 -16.70
C THR A 136 -1.99 -2.69 -15.41
N SER A 137 -1.11 -2.46 -14.42
CA SER A 137 -1.19 -3.12 -13.11
C SER A 137 -2.42 -2.67 -12.34
N ALA A 138 -2.77 -1.38 -12.41
CA ALA A 138 -3.97 -0.84 -11.79
C ALA A 138 -5.24 -1.47 -12.36
N THR A 139 -5.35 -1.60 -13.69
CA THR A 139 -6.50 -2.25 -14.34
C THR A 139 -6.60 -3.71 -13.95
N ALA A 140 -5.50 -4.47 -14.01
CA ALA A 140 -5.51 -5.89 -13.66
C ALA A 140 -5.94 -6.13 -12.19
N LEU A 141 -5.54 -5.26 -11.26
CA LEU A 141 -5.98 -5.34 -9.87
C LEU A 141 -7.46 -4.96 -9.72
N SER A 142 -7.90 -3.90 -10.40
CA SER A 142 -9.31 -3.47 -10.40
C SER A 142 -10.24 -4.58 -10.90
N ASP A 143 -9.88 -5.27 -11.98
CA ASP A 143 -10.66 -6.36 -12.55
C ASP A 143 -10.78 -7.54 -11.57
N LYS A 144 -9.70 -7.87 -10.86
CA LYS A 144 -9.71 -8.89 -9.79
C LYS A 144 -10.63 -8.48 -8.64
N LEU A 145 -10.53 -7.24 -8.17
CA LEU A 145 -11.38 -6.68 -7.11
C LEU A 145 -12.86 -6.76 -7.49
N GLU A 146 -13.19 -6.42 -8.73
CA GLU A 146 -14.55 -6.50 -9.24
C GLU A 146 -15.06 -7.95 -9.28
N LEU A 147 -14.22 -8.89 -9.73
CA LEU A 147 -14.58 -10.30 -9.76
C LEU A 147 -14.83 -10.88 -8.36
N LEU A 148 -14.01 -10.54 -7.37
CA LEU A 148 -14.21 -11.01 -6.00
C LEU A 148 -15.46 -10.39 -5.37
N ASN A 149 -15.70 -9.09 -5.57
CA ASN A 149 -16.92 -8.43 -5.07
C ASN A 149 -18.17 -9.07 -5.69
N LYS A 150 -18.14 -9.39 -6.99
CA LYS A 150 -19.24 -10.10 -7.66
C LYS A 150 -19.43 -11.54 -7.15
N SER A 151 -18.38 -12.22 -6.72
CA SER A 151 -18.50 -13.56 -6.10
C SER A 151 -19.17 -13.45 -4.73
N TYR A 152 -18.81 -12.45 -3.93
CA TYR A 152 -19.47 -12.21 -2.64
C TYR A 152 -20.95 -11.81 -2.75
N GLU A 153 -21.33 -11.08 -3.81
CA GLU A 153 -22.73 -10.67 -4.05
C GLU A 153 -23.64 -11.80 -4.58
N ARG A 154 -23.09 -12.95 -4.98
CA ARG A 154 -23.82 -14.10 -5.54
C ARG A 154 -24.31 -15.06 -4.47
#